data_AF-A0A7X4FID3-F1
#
_entry.id   AF-A0A7X4FID3-F1
#
_cell.length_a   1.000
_cell.length_b   1.000
_cell.length_c   1.000
_cell.angle_alpha   90.00
_cell.angle_beta   90.00
_cell.angle_gamma   90.00
#
_symmetry.space_group_name_H-M   'P 1'
#
loop_
_entity.id
_entity.type
_entity.pdbx_description
1 polymer ?
#
loop_
_entity_poly.entity_id
_entity_poly.type
_entity_poly.pdbx_seq_one_letter_code
_entity_poly.pdbx_strand_id
1 'polypeptide(L)' 'MFDYRESDVNARDPDSGRTPLHFAVENSDCEVVEQLLERGADV' A
#
# COMPACT_ATOMS: atom_id res chain seq x y z
N MET A 1 -25.51 2.89 -3.45
CA MET A 1 -24.43 3.52 -2.66
C MET A 1 -23.19 2.73 -3.01
N PHE A 2 -22.26 3.32 -3.73
CA PHE A 2 -21.12 2.59 -4.31
C PHE A 2 -20.15 2.25 -3.19
N ASP A 3 -19.97 0.95 -2.92
CA ASP A 3 -18.86 0.41 -2.13
C ASP A 3 -17.55 0.85 -2.79
N TYR A 4 -17.00 1.97 -2.31
CA TYR A 4 -15.62 2.35 -2.57
C TYR A 4 -14.79 1.33 -1.81
N ARG A 5 -14.41 0.24 -2.50
CA ARG A 5 -13.49 -0.75 -1.97
C ARG A 5 -12.29 0.00 -1.42
N GLU A 6 -12.22 0.11 -0.09
CA GLU A 6 -11.01 0.49 0.60
C GLU A 6 -9.93 -0.46 0.09
N SER A 7 -9.03 0.07 -0.74
CA SER A 7 -7.86 -0.67 -1.18
C SER A 7 -7.11 -1.03 0.10
N ASP A 8 -7.12 -2.30 0.50
CA ASP A 8 -6.37 -2.78 1.66
C ASP A 8 -4.90 -2.39 1.48
N VAL A 9 -4.48 -1.29 2.10
CA VAL A 9 -3.12 -0.74 1.98
C VAL A 9 -2.06 -1.67 2.59
N ASN A 10 -2.54 -2.63 3.38
CA ASN A 10 -1.76 -3.70 4.00
C ASN A 10 -1.91 -5.05 3.28
N ALA A 11 -2.57 -5.09 2.12
CA ALA A 11 -2.68 -6.31 1.32
C ALA A 11 -1.29 -6.90 1.09
N ARG A 12 -1.12 -8.20 1.37
CA ARG A 12 0.16 -8.88 1.17
C ARG A 12 0.08 -9.67 -0.11
N ASP A 13 1.09 -9.50 -0.95
CA ASP A 13 1.26 -10.33 -2.12
C ASP A 13 1.43 -11.80 -1.69
N PRO A 14 0.64 -12.74 -2.22
CA PRO A 14 0.67 -14.13 -1.78
C PRO A 14 1.96 -14.86 -2.18
N ASP A 15 2.64 -14.40 -3.23
CA ASP A 15 3.86 -15.02 -3.75
C ASP A 15 5.12 -14.52 -3.01
N SER A 16 5.18 -13.23 -2.73
CA SER A 16 6.35 -12.56 -2.14
C SER A 16 6.16 -12.10 -0.69
N GLY A 17 4.92 -12.06 -0.18
CA GLY A 17 4.58 -11.56 1.15
C GLY A 17 4.66 -10.04 1.31
N ARG A 18 4.94 -9.32 0.22
CA ARG A 18 5.20 -7.87 0.18
C ARG A 18 3.90 -7.08 0.22
N THR A 19 3.90 -5.95 0.94
CA THR A 19 2.79 -4.99 0.95
C THR A 19 2.96 -3.93 -0.14
N PRO A 20 1.89 -3.19 -0.52
CA PRO A 20 2.00 -2.01 -1.37
C PRO A 20 3.14 -1.07 -0.95
N LEU A 21 3.36 -0.91 0.36
CA LEU A 21 4.44 -0.10 0.91
C LEU A 21 5.83 -0.64 0.53
N HIS A 22 6.03 -1.96 0.55
CA HIS A 22 7.29 -2.58 0.13
C HIS A 22 7.61 -2.33 -1.35
N PHE A 23 6.60 -2.21 -2.21
CA PHE A 23 6.79 -1.90 -3.62
C PHE A 23 7.06 -0.40 -3.83
N ALA A 24 6.37 0.46 -3.07
CA ALA A 24 6.61 1.91 -3.11
C ALA A 24 8.03 2.28 -2.66
N VAL A 25 8.53 1.63 -1.60
CA VAL A 25 9.91 1.81 -1.12
C VAL A 25 10.94 1.29 -2.13
N GLU A 26 10.70 0.13 -2.75
CA GLU A 26 11.62 -0.40 -3.78
C GLU A 26 11.72 0.50 -5.01
N ASN A 27 10.60 1.10 -5.42
CA ASN A 27 10.58 2.06 -6.53
C ASN A 27 11.09 3.45 -6.14
N SER A 28 11.41 3.69 -4.85
CA SER A 28 11.80 5.02 -4.33
C SER A 28 10.75 6.11 -4.62
N ASP A 29 9.48 5.72 -4.72
CA ASP A 29 8.37 6.61 -5.00
C ASP A 29 7.83 7.20 -3.70
N CYS A 30 8.47 8.30 -3.26
CA CYS A 30 8.10 9.00 -2.02
C CYS A 30 6.63 9.43 -2.00
N GLU A 31 6.08 9.86 -3.14
CA GLU A 31 4.67 10.29 -3.25
C GLU A 31 3.71 9.11 -3.01
N VAL A 32 4.06 7.91 -3.45
CA VAL A 32 3.25 6.70 -3.24
C VAL A 32 3.40 6.23 -1.79
N VAL A 33 4.59 6.33 -1.21
CA VAL A 33 4.84 6.05 0.21
C VAL A 33 3.99 6.97 1.10
N GLU A 34 3.99 8.27 0.83
CA GLU A 34 3.18 9.24 1.59
C GLU A 34 1.68 8.93 1.48
N GLN A 35 1.18 8.71 0.27
CA GLN A 35 -0.24 8.36 0.06
C GLN A 35 -0.65 7.06 0.75
N LEU A 36 0.25 6.08 0.85
CA LEU A 36 -0.02 4.82 1.57
C LEU A 36 -0.01 5.03 3.09
N LEU A 37 0.93 5.83 3.60
CA LEU A 37 0.99 6.19 5.02
C LEU A 37 -0.23 7.02 5.46
N GLU A 38 -0.66 7.98 4.64
CA GLU A 38 -1.87 8.77 4.88
C GLU A 38 -3.14 7.92 4.95
N ARG A 39 -3.15 6.79 4.24
CA ARG A 39 -4.24 5.81 4.26
C ARG A 39 -4.13 4.80 5.41
N GLY A 40 -3.10 4.89 6.26
CA GLY A 40 -2.92 4.01 7.42
C GLY A 40 -2.21 2.69 7.09
N ALA A 41 -1.32 2.67 6.10
CA ALA A 41 -0.45 1.52 5.86
C ALA A 41 0.46 1.26 7.08
N ASP A 42 0.57 -0.01 7.47
CA ASP A 42 1.50 -0.46 8.50
C ASP A 42 2.93 -0.42 7.97
N VAL A 43 3.82 0.12 8.80
CA VAL A 43 5.27 0.22 8.57
C VAL A 43 6.02 -1.04 9.00
#